data_AF-A0ABD5YDU0-F1
#
_entry.id   AF-A0ABD5YDU0-F1
#
_cell.length_a   1.000
_cell.length_b   1.000
_cell.length_c   1.000
_cell.angle_alpha   90.00
_cell.angle_beta   90.00
_cell.angle_gamma   90.00
#
_symmetry.space_group_name_H-M   'P 1'
#
loop_
_entity.id
_entity.type
_entity.pdbx_description
1 polymer ?
#
loop_
_entity_poly.entity_id
_entity_poly.type
_entity_poly.pdbx_seq_one_letter_code
_entity_poly.pdbx_strand_id
1 'polypeptide(L)'
;MTRTNDEPPEWAKERAREVMAAEEAGSDANGGDAADESGAGDAESDAGADDGRAPDVPVDVVDEAERLTRLARRTEDDAAAAFYRERRDELVAGHDYVPRLRDDDDTLVLYPDEWMADGTVQLDRIETTDRAVEVSLSGPGDAGRYDEIAAYNHAVADAVAEAHADVHADTARSFAAFMSNHYVRAVDDAAPAVREEFREEYLPRNGWPTDEQLAVVEESLAVIESVAAEVEGPEPP
;
A
#
# COMPACT_ATOMS: atom_id res chain seq x y z
N MET A 1 14.80 -25.32 -28.59
CA MET A 1 14.63 -23.92 -28.21
C MET A 1 15.15 -23.78 -26.79
N THR A 2 16.28 -23.11 -26.62
CA THR A 2 16.99 -22.91 -25.36
C THR A 2 16.22 -21.91 -24.50
N ARG A 3 15.80 -22.31 -23.29
CA ARG A 3 15.38 -21.40 -22.23
C ARG A 3 16.63 -20.71 -21.70
N THR A 4 16.76 -19.41 -21.92
CA THR A 4 17.69 -18.59 -21.14
C THR A 4 17.11 -18.45 -19.74
N ASN A 5 17.94 -18.83 -18.77
CA ASN A 5 17.76 -18.58 -17.36
C ASN A 5 18.04 -17.07 -17.17
N ASP A 6 16.99 -16.24 -17.16
CA ASP A 6 17.12 -14.81 -16.85
C ASP A 6 17.10 -14.64 -15.33
N GLU A 7 18.18 -15.07 -14.69
CA GLU A 7 18.52 -14.53 -13.39
C GLU A 7 18.91 -13.06 -13.59
N PRO A 8 18.42 -12.13 -12.75
CA PRO A 8 18.77 -10.74 -12.87
C PRO A 8 20.30 -10.58 -12.74
N PRO A 9 20.91 -9.70 -13.56
CA PRO A 9 22.34 -9.52 -13.55
C PRO A 9 22.81 -9.02 -12.18
N GLU A 10 23.97 -9.49 -11.73
CA GLU A 10 24.47 -9.28 -10.36
C GLU A 10 24.50 -7.81 -9.91
N TRP A 11 24.67 -6.87 -10.85
CA TRP A 11 24.64 -5.43 -10.56
C TRP A 11 23.26 -4.93 -10.07
N ALA A 12 22.17 -5.56 -10.52
CA ALA A 12 20.81 -5.23 -10.09
C ALA A 12 20.51 -5.78 -8.69
N LYS A 13 21.01 -6.99 -8.39
CA LYS A 13 20.93 -7.59 -7.05
C LYS A 13 21.74 -6.80 -6.03
N GLU A 14 22.89 -6.25 -6.43
CA GLU A 14 23.75 -5.42 -5.59
C GLU A 14 23.09 -4.07 -5.26
N ARG A 15 22.42 -3.43 -6.24
CA ARG A 15 21.65 -2.20 -6.01
C ARG A 15 20.45 -2.41 -5.11
N ALA A 16 19.71 -3.51 -5.26
CA ALA A 16 18.61 -3.84 -4.36
C ALA A 16 19.08 -4.05 -2.92
N ARG A 17 20.23 -4.73 -2.72
CA ARG A 17 20.84 -4.90 -1.39
C ARG A 17 21.30 -3.58 -0.78
N GLU A 18 21.80 -2.65 -1.59
CA GLU A 18 22.24 -1.33 -1.14
C GLU A 18 21.08 -0.47 -0.64
N VAL A 19 19.91 -0.53 -1.30
CA VAL A 19 18.68 0.15 -0.86
C VAL A 19 18.15 -0.44 0.44
N MET A 20 18.06 -1.78 0.54
CA MET A 20 17.59 -2.45 1.77
C MET A 20 18.52 -2.21 2.97
N ALA A 21 19.85 -2.21 2.76
CA ALA A 21 20.80 -1.96 3.84
C ALA A 21 20.77 -0.51 4.36
N ALA A 22 20.34 0.44 3.52
CA ALA A 22 20.13 1.83 3.94
C ALA A 22 18.87 1.97 4.81
N GLU A 23 17.85 1.12 4.59
CA GLU A 23 16.61 1.11 5.38
C GLU A 23 16.77 0.34 6.71
N GLU A 24 17.46 -0.82 6.73
CA GLU A 24 17.69 -1.60 7.96
C GLU A 24 18.54 -0.86 9.00
N ALA A 25 19.47 0.02 8.58
CA ALA A 25 20.34 0.77 9.48
C ALA A 25 19.59 1.85 10.30
N GLY A 26 18.33 2.15 9.98
CA GLY A 26 17.49 3.11 10.70
C GLY A 26 16.67 2.51 11.86
N SER A 27 16.54 1.19 11.95
CA SER A 27 15.55 0.53 12.81
C SER A 27 16.04 0.22 14.25
N ASP A 28 17.32 0.39 14.55
CA ASP A 28 17.92 -0.18 15.77
C ASP A 28 17.98 0.83 16.95
N ALA A 29 16.81 1.33 17.39
CA ALA A 29 16.67 1.96 18.70
C ALA A 29 15.21 2.05 19.17
N ASN A 30 14.76 1.08 20.00
CA ASN A 30 14.29 1.30 21.37
C ASN A 30 13.38 0.15 21.86
N GLY A 31 13.93 -0.72 22.70
CA GLY A 31 13.16 -1.69 23.49
C GLY A 31 12.60 -1.05 24.77
N GLY A 32 11.36 -1.36 25.13
CA GLY A 32 10.74 -0.92 26.38
C GLY A 32 9.43 -1.65 26.70
N ASP A 33 9.52 -2.57 27.66
CA ASP A 33 8.48 -3.39 28.29
C ASP A 33 7.46 -2.59 29.13
N ALA A 34 6.18 -3.02 29.15
CA ALA A 34 5.34 -3.07 30.35
C ALA A 34 3.95 -3.68 30.09
N ALA A 35 3.60 -4.70 30.88
CA ALA A 35 2.29 -5.32 31.01
C ALA A 35 1.35 -4.53 31.95
N ASP A 36 0.02 -4.65 31.78
CA ASP A 36 -0.94 -4.71 32.90
C ASP A 36 -2.30 -5.29 32.46
N GLU A 37 -2.92 -6.08 33.35
CA GLU A 37 -4.12 -6.88 33.14
C GLU A 37 -5.43 -6.11 33.41
N SER A 38 -6.55 -6.55 32.82
CA SER A 38 -7.77 -6.96 33.55
C SER A 38 -9.02 -7.05 32.67
N GLY A 39 -9.89 -8.03 32.95
CA GLY A 39 -11.32 -7.92 32.62
C GLY A 39 -12.00 -9.21 32.18
N ALA A 40 -12.37 -10.08 33.13
CA ALA A 40 -13.23 -11.23 32.91
C ALA A 40 -14.67 -10.84 32.55
N GLY A 41 -15.29 -11.60 31.65
CA GLY A 41 -16.70 -11.51 31.32
C GLY A 41 -17.18 -12.71 30.52
N ASP A 42 -17.46 -13.82 31.22
CA ASP A 42 -18.18 -14.98 30.68
C ASP A 42 -19.60 -14.56 30.26
N ALA A 43 -19.89 -14.72 28.97
CA ALA A 43 -21.24 -14.77 28.44
C ALA A 43 -21.31 -15.92 27.44
N GLU A 44 -21.81 -17.06 27.90
CA GLU A 44 -22.16 -18.20 27.06
C GLU A 44 -23.24 -17.77 26.06
N SER A 45 -22.86 -17.65 24.79
CA SER A 45 -23.78 -17.59 23.66
C SER A 45 -23.71 -18.90 22.88
N ASP A 46 -24.77 -19.71 23.02
CA ASP A 46 -25.12 -20.83 22.16
C ASP A 46 -25.46 -20.31 20.76
N ALA A 47 -24.42 -20.05 19.97
CA ALA A 47 -24.48 -19.87 18.53
C ALA A 47 -23.79 -21.09 17.92
N GLY A 48 -24.48 -21.81 17.04
CA GLY A 48 -23.85 -22.87 16.26
C GLY A 48 -22.58 -22.32 15.62
N ALA A 49 -21.44 -22.94 15.94
CA ALA A 49 -20.14 -22.55 15.43
C ALA A 49 -20.13 -22.73 13.92
N ASP A 50 -20.49 -21.67 13.22
CA ASP A 50 -19.79 -21.28 12.00
C ASP A 50 -18.38 -20.95 12.47
N ASP A 51 -17.51 -21.97 12.49
CA ASP A 51 -16.10 -21.85 12.84
C ASP A 51 -15.43 -21.11 11.68
N GLY A 52 -15.73 -19.81 11.57
CA GLY A 52 -15.18 -18.87 10.62
C GLY A 52 -13.69 -18.76 10.89
N ARG A 53 -12.95 -19.73 10.36
CA ARG A 53 -11.50 -19.85 10.49
C ARG A 53 -10.90 -18.60 9.86
N ALA A 54 -10.33 -17.73 10.70
CA ALA A 54 -9.56 -16.59 10.24
C ALA A 54 -8.43 -17.06 9.31
N PRO A 55 -8.01 -16.21 8.34
CA PRO A 55 -6.88 -16.51 7.47
C PRO A 55 -5.64 -16.93 8.29
N ASP A 56 -4.90 -17.92 7.77
CA ASP A 56 -3.70 -18.45 8.44
C ASP A 56 -2.43 -17.62 8.10
N VAL A 57 -2.59 -16.48 7.41
CA VAL A 57 -1.54 -15.54 7.04
C VAL A 57 -1.51 -14.34 8.00
N PRO A 58 -0.33 -13.93 8.50
CA PRO A 58 -0.18 -12.73 9.33
C PRO A 58 -0.58 -11.44 8.59
N VAL A 59 -1.08 -10.44 9.32
CA VAL A 59 -1.55 -9.16 8.74
C VAL A 59 -0.40 -8.39 8.07
N ASP A 60 0.76 -8.33 8.72
CA ASP A 60 1.99 -7.71 8.19
C ASP A 60 2.43 -8.32 6.84
N VAL A 61 2.19 -9.62 6.65
CA VAL A 61 2.48 -10.31 5.39
C VAL A 61 1.48 -9.91 4.29
N VAL A 62 0.21 -9.71 4.65
CA VAL A 62 -0.82 -9.22 3.72
C VAL A 62 -0.50 -7.79 3.29
N ASP A 63 -0.13 -6.95 4.24
CA ASP A 63 0.18 -5.54 4.02
C ASP A 63 1.41 -5.35 3.13
N GLU A 64 2.48 -6.11 3.36
CA GLU A 64 3.65 -6.07 2.46
C GLU A 64 3.33 -6.67 1.09
N ALA A 65 2.49 -7.71 1.00
CA ALA A 65 2.04 -8.24 -0.29
C ALA A 65 1.21 -7.22 -1.10
N GLU A 66 0.37 -6.45 -0.43
CA GLU A 66 -0.37 -5.32 -1.00
C GLU A 66 0.59 -4.24 -1.49
N ARG A 67 1.54 -3.81 -0.65
CA ARG A 67 2.55 -2.80 -0.98
C ARG A 67 3.38 -3.19 -2.20
N LEU A 68 3.93 -4.41 -2.22
CA LEU A 68 4.69 -4.93 -3.37
C LEU A 68 3.84 -4.99 -4.64
N THR A 69 2.57 -5.36 -4.52
CA THR A 69 1.63 -5.36 -5.65
C THR A 69 1.41 -3.96 -6.21
N ARG A 70 1.29 -2.93 -5.35
CA ARG A 70 1.19 -1.53 -5.79
C ARG A 70 2.46 -1.05 -6.47
N LEU A 71 3.62 -1.33 -5.90
CA LEU A 71 4.92 -0.96 -6.48
C LEU A 71 5.08 -1.55 -7.89
N ALA A 72 4.70 -2.82 -8.07
CA ALA A 72 4.73 -3.49 -9.36
C ALA A 72 3.80 -2.87 -10.43
N ARG A 73 2.77 -2.13 -10.02
CA ARG A 73 1.82 -1.45 -10.92
C ARG A 73 2.18 0.01 -11.18
N ARG A 74 2.86 0.66 -10.23
CA ARG A 74 3.25 2.08 -10.33
C ARG A 74 4.51 2.27 -11.18
N THR A 75 5.43 1.31 -11.14
CA THR A 75 6.69 1.39 -11.89
C THR A 75 6.49 1.19 -13.39
N GLU A 76 7.18 2.00 -14.20
CA GLU A 76 7.26 1.83 -15.67
C GLU A 76 8.38 0.87 -16.09
N ASP A 77 9.23 0.43 -15.16
CA ASP A 77 10.32 -0.52 -15.41
C ASP A 77 9.83 -1.96 -15.23
N ASP A 78 9.74 -2.70 -16.35
CA ASP A 78 9.30 -4.10 -16.37
C ASP A 78 10.14 -5.02 -15.47
N ALA A 79 11.45 -4.76 -15.32
CA ALA A 79 12.32 -5.57 -14.47
C ALA A 79 12.06 -5.29 -12.99
N ALA A 80 11.84 -4.02 -12.62
CA ALA A 80 11.41 -3.66 -11.27
C ALA A 80 10.03 -4.26 -10.96
N ALA A 81 9.09 -4.18 -11.91
CA ALA A 81 7.77 -4.76 -11.75
C ALA A 81 7.82 -6.29 -11.55
N ALA A 82 8.66 -7.00 -12.30
CA ALA A 82 8.88 -8.43 -12.12
C ALA A 82 9.47 -8.76 -10.74
N PHE A 83 10.48 -8.01 -10.30
CA PHE A 83 11.10 -8.19 -8.99
C PHE A 83 10.09 -8.06 -7.84
N TYR A 84 9.23 -7.04 -7.86
CA TYR A 84 8.21 -6.86 -6.82
C TYR A 84 7.18 -8.00 -6.81
N ARG A 85 6.79 -8.52 -7.99
CA ARG A 85 5.89 -9.68 -8.08
C ARG A 85 6.54 -10.95 -7.54
N GLU A 86 7.79 -11.22 -7.92
CA GLU A 86 8.53 -12.38 -7.41
C GLU A 86 8.70 -12.32 -5.89
N ARG A 87 9.02 -11.14 -5.35
CA ARG A 87 9.15 -10.94 -3.90
C ARG A 87 7.84 -11.20 -3.16
N ARG A 88 6.72 -10.70 -3.69
CA ARG A 88 5.39 -10.95 -3.14
C ARG A 88 5.06 -12.45 -3.17
N ASP A 89 5.31 -13.10 -4.31
CA ASP A 89 5.00 -14.52 -4.50
C ASP A 89 5.83 -15.38 -3.53
N GLU A 90 7.11 -15.07 -3.32
CA GLU A 90 7.97 -15.74 -2.34
C GLU A 90 7.48 -15.52 -0.90
N LEU A 91 7.11 -14.28 -0.56
CA LEU A 91 6.61 -13.90 0.76
C LEU A 91 5.37 -14.72 1.15
N VAL A 92 4.35 -14.72 0.29
CA VAL A 92 3.07 -15.39 0.60
C VAL A 92 3.15 -16.91 0.46
N ALA A 93 4.03 -17.44 -0.40
CA ALA A 93 4.30 -18.88 -0.49
C ALA A 93 4.92 -19.43 0.81
N GLY A 94 5.65 -18.61 1.58
CA GLY A 94 6.12 -18.97 2.91
C GLY A 94 5.01 -19.27 3.92
N HIS A 95 3.76 -18.90 3.60
CA HIS A 95 2.57 -19.11 4.40
C HIS A 95 1.53 -20.02 3.71
N ASP A 96 1.93 -20.75 2.65
CA ASP A 96 1.03 -21.61 1.85
C ASP A 96 -0.10 -20.82 1.15
N TYR A 97 0.21 -19.62 0.64
CA TYR A 97 -0.71 -18.80 -0.17
C TYR A 97 -0.19 -18.54 -1.58
N VAL A 98 -1.12 -18.29 -2.51
CA VAL A 98 -0.89 -17.93 -3.91
C VAL A 98 -1.64 -16.63 -4.22
N PRO A 99 -0.94 -15.59 -4.72
CA PRO A 99 -1.56 -14.31 -5.01
C PRO A 99 -2.23 -14.32 -6.40
N ARG A 100 -3.35 -13.62 -6.52
CA ARG A 100 -4.05 -13.38 -7.79
C ARG A 100 -4.57 -11.95 -7.84
N LEU A 101 -4.49 -11.33 -9.02
CA LEU A 101 -5.13 -10.05 -9.28
C LEU A 101 -6.51 -10.27 -9.92
N ARG A 102 -7.50 -9.54 -9.41
CA ARG A 102 -8.82 -9.38 -10.00
C ARG A 102 -8.90 -7.96 -10.58
N ASP A 103 -8.88 -7.87 -11.91
CA ASP A 103 -8.82 -6.58 -12.62
C ASP A 103 -10.14 -5.80 -12.54
N ASP A 104 -11.28 -6.47 -12.40
CA ASP A 104 -12.62 -5.83 -12.41
C ASP A 104 -12.82 -4.80 -11.30
N ASP A 105 -12.25 -5.05 -10.12
CA ASP A 105 -12.36 -4.21 -8.92
C ASP A 105 -11.00 -3.94 -8.27
N ASP A 106 -9.92 -4.16 -9.02
CA ASP A 106 -8.54 -3.90 -8.61
C ASP A 106 -8.20 -4.47 -7.22
N THR A 107 -8.44 -5.77 -7.06
CA THR A 107 -8.27 -6.48 -5.79
C THR A 107 -7.15 -7.51 -5.89
N LEU A 108 -6.26 -7.52 -4.88
CA LEU A 108 -5.33 -8.62 -4.63
C LEU A 108 -6.04 -9.68 -3.79
N VAL A 109 -6.07 -10.91 -4.29
CA VAL A 109 -6.63 -12.05 -3.58
C VAL A 109 -5.51 -13.03 -3.25
N LEU A 110 -5.34 -13.36 -1.97
CA LEU A 110 -4.43 -14.40 -1.51
C LEU A 110 -5.25 -15.67 -1.25
N TYR A 111 -5.07 -16.68 -2.10
CA TYR A 111 -5.70 -17.98 -1.96
C TYR A 111 -4.80 -18.96 -1.23
N PRO A 112 -5.30 -19.81 -0.32
CA PRO A 112 -4.56 -20.97 0.13
C PRO A 112 -4.08 -21.81 -1.07
N ASP A 113 -2.80 -22.21 -1.08
CA ASP A 113 -2.17 -22.94 -2.18
C ASP A 113 -2.89 -24.26 -2.49
N GLU A 114 -3.41 -24.92 -1.45
CA GLU A 114 -4.19 -26.15 -1.57
C GLU A 114 -5.46 -25.99 -2.43
N TRP A 115 -6.01 -24.77 -2.55
CA TRP A 115 -7.15 -24.48 -3.42
C TRP A 115 -6.73 -24.30 -4.88
N MET A 116 -5.44 -24.14 -5.16
CA MET A 116 -4.93 -23.88 -6.49
C MET A 116 -4.50 -25.17 -7.18
N ALA A 117 -4.74 -25.25 -8.48
CA ALA A 117 -4.10 -26.21 -9.36
C ALA A 117 -3.91 -25.56 -10.74
N ASP A 118 -2.69 -25.62 -11.28
CA ASP A 118 -2.33 -25.03 -12.57
C ASP A 118 -2.79 -23.56 -12.72
N GLY A 119 -2.61 -22.76 -11.66
CA GLY A 119 -2.99 -21.34 -11.61
C GLY A 119 -4.51 -21.08 -11.54
N THR A 120 -5.32 -22.11 -11.34
CA THR A 120 -6.79 -22.02 -11.29
C THR A 120 -7.32 -22.50 -9.94
N VAL A 121 -8.23 -21.71 -9.36
CA VAL A 121 -8.95 -22.06 -8.13
C VAL A 121 -9.83 -23.29 -8.37
N GLN A 122 -9.72 -24.29 -7.49
CA GLN A 122 -10.47 -25.53 -7.49
C GLN A 122 -11.61 -25.45 -6.49
N LEU A 123 -12.82 -25.11 -6.96
CA LEU A 123 -13.98 -24.86 -6.10
C LEU A 123 -14.32 -26.05 -5.19
N ASP A 124 -14.12 -27.29 -5.65
CA ASP A 124 -14.38 -28.50 -4.86
C ASP A 124 -13.41 -28.69 -3.68
N ARG A 125 -12.33 -27.88 -3.58
CA ARG A 125 -11.37 -27.88 -2.46
C ARG A 125 -11.64 -26.79 -1.44
N ILE A 126 -12.62 -25.91 -1.69
CA ILE A 126 -12.96 -24.81 -0.80
C ILE A 126 -14.00 -25.30 0.19
N GLU A 127 -13.59 -25.50 1.44
CA GLU A 127 -14.51 -25.86 2.53
C GLU A 127 -15.15 -24.62 3.17
N THR A 128 -14.35 -23.57 3.37
CA THR A 128 -14.78 -22.23 3.82
C THR A 128 -14.04 -21.18 3.01
N THR A 129 -14.74 -20.12 2.59
CA THR A 129 -14.16 -19.00 1.84
C THR A 129 -13.37 -18.03 2.71
N ASP A 130 -13.56 -18.06 4.03
CA ASP A 130 -13.03 -17.06 4.98
C ASP A 130 -11.50 -17.13 5.14
N ARG A 131 -10.87 -18.18 4.59
CA ARG A 131 -9.42 -18.36 4.60
C ARG A 131 -8.70 -17.59 3.50
N ALA A 132 -9.40 -17.15 2.45
CA ALA A 132 -8.82 -16.26 1.45
C ALA A 132 -8.82 -14.81 1.95
N VAL A 133 -7.78 -14.06 1.59
CA VAL A 133 -7.68 -12.64 1.93
C VAL A 133 -7.93 -11.83 0.67
N GLU A 134 -8.89 -10.90 0.71
CA GLU A 134 -9.13 -9.93 -0.36
C GLU A 134 -8.68 -8.54 0.11
N VAL A 135 -7.78 -7.93 -0.65
CA VAL A 135 -7.23 -6.59 -0.36
C VAL A 135 -7.49 -5.68 -1.56
N SER A 136 -8.28 -4.64 -1.33
CA SER A 136 -8.57 -3.66 -2.37
C SER A 136 -7.33 -2.81 -2.65
N LEU A 137 -6.78 -2.90 -3.87
CA LEU A 137 -5.65 -2.08 -4.29
C LEU A 137 -6.09 -0.65 -4.59
N SER A 138 -7.37 -0.49 -4.95
CA SER A 138 -8.09 0.76 -5.15
C SER A 138 -9.03 1.06 -3.98
N GLY A 139 -9.05 2.27 -3.45
CA GLY A 139 -10.01 2.69 -2.40
C GLY A 139 -9.36 3.17 -1.10
N PRO A 140 -10.17 3.58 -0.10
CA PRO A 140 -9.66 4.07 1.17
C PRO A 140 -8.83 2.99 1.89
N GLY A 141 -7.71 3.40 2.46
CA GLY A 141 -6.89 2.63 3.37
C GLY A 141 -7.55 2.50 4.74
N ASP A 142 -6.79 1.99 5.71
CA ASP A 142 -7.29 1.73 7.06
C ASP A 142 -7.69 3.02 7.78
N ALA A 143 -8.98 3.16 8.09
CA ALA A 143 -9.52 4.27 8.87
C ALA A 143 -8.88 4.39 10.28
N GLY A 144 -8.38 3.29 10.85
CA GLY A 144 -7.63 3.28 12.11
C GLY A 144 -6.32 4.06 12.06
N ARG A 145 -5.74 4.23 10.86
CA ARG A 145 -4.49 4.97 10.63
C ARG A 145 -4.69 6.43 10.24
N TYR A 146 -5.93 6.92 10.29
CA TYR A 146 -6.26 8.28 9.83
C TYR A 146 -5.37 9.36 10.44
N ASP A 147 -5.20 9.37 11.76
CA ASP A 147 -4.45 10.42 12.44
C ASP A 147 -2.97 10.45 12.03
N GLU A 148 -2.35 9.27 11.87
CA GLU A 148 -0.96 9.12 11.44
C GLU A 148 -0.79 9.59 9.99
N ILE A 149 -1.64 9.10 9.09
CA ILE A 149 -1.63 9.46 7.67
C ILE A 149 -1.89 10.96 7.47
N ALA A 150 -2.86 11.52 8.18
CA ALA A 150 -3.19 12.94 8.10
C ALA A 150 -2.03 13.80 8.60
N ALA A 151 -1.33 13.37 9.66
CA ALA A 151 -0.14 14.05 10.17
C ALA A 151 1.00 14.05 9.13
N TYR A 152 1.29 12.90 8.51
CA TYR A 152 2.28 12.82 7.44
C TYR A 152 1.91 13.72 6.25
N ASN A 153 0.68 13.60 5.75
CA ASN A 153 0.22 14.39 4.61
C ASN A 153 0.27 15.90 4.89
N HIS A 154 -0.02 16.32 6.12
CA HIS A 154 0.12 17.72 6.54
C HIS A 154 1.59 18.14 6.59
N ALA A 155 2.49 17.30 7.12
CA ALA A 155 3.91 17.58 7.16
C ALA A 155 4.51 17.76 5.75
N VAL A 156 4.10 16.95 4.78
CA VAL A 156 4.49 17.11 3.38
C VAL A 156 3.97 18.44 2.83
N ALA A 157 2.71 18.80 3.08
CA ALA A 157 2.15 20.07 2.62
C ALA A 157 2.85 21.29 3.24
N ASP A 158 3.24 21.21 4.52
CA ASP A 158 4.04 22.23 5.20
C ASP A 158 5.43 22.36 4.58
N ALA A 159 6.11 21.24 4.33
CA ALA A 159 7.42 21.24 3.67
C ALA A 159 7.36 21.86 2.26
N VAL A 160 6.30 21.56 1.48
CA VAL A 160 6.08 22.23 0.18
C VAL A 160 5.89 23.74 0.37
N ALA A 161 5.15 24.17 1.39
CA ALA A 161 4.92 25.59 1.66
C ALA A 161 6.19 26.34 2.11
N GLU A 162 7.12 25.66 2.77
CA GLU A 162 8.40 26.24 3.17
C GLU A 162 9.39 26.37 2.00
N ALA A 163 9.38 25.42 1.07
CA ALA A 163 10.39 25.31 0.02
C ALA A 163 9.94 25.86 -1.36
N HIS A 164 8.63 25.93 -1.63
CA HIS A 164 8.08 26.25 -2.95
C HIS A 164 7.12 27.43 -2.93
N ALA A 165 6.70 27.88 -4.12
CA ALA A 165 5.75 28.96 -4.28
C ALA A 165 4.35 28.61 -3.74
N ASP A 166 3.59 29.65 -3.35
CA ASP A 166 2.25 29.52 -2.76
C ASP A 166 1.30 28.65 -3.59
N VAL A 167 1.40 28.70 -4.92
CA VAL A 167 0.56 27.89 -5.83
C VAL A 167 0.74 26.38 -5.64
N HIS A 168 1.97 25.94 -5.36
CA HIS A 168 2.27 24.56 -5.07
C HIS A 168 1.83 24.20 -3.65
N ALA A 169 2.02 25.11 -2.70
CA ALA A 169 1.56 24.94 -1.31
C ALA A 169 0.02 24.78 -1.21
N ASP A 170 -0.74 25.60 -1.94
CA ASP A 170 -2.21 25.53 -1.96
C ASP A 170 -2.71 24.22 -2.58
N THR A 171 -2.02 23.75 -3.62
CA THR A 171 -2.29 22.43 -4.21
C THR A 171 -1.94 21.31 -3.23
N ALA A 172 -0.80 21.39 -2.56
CA ALA A 172 -0.36 20.39 -1.58
C ALA A 172 -1.33 20.25 -0.41
N ARG A 173 -1.82 21.36 0.15
CA ARG A 173 -2.85 21.32 1.20
C ARG A 173 -4.16 20.68 0.72
N SER A 174 -4.60 21.03 -0.49
CA SER A 174 -5.82 20.46 -1.08
C SER A 174 -5.66 18.96 -1.34
N PHE A 175 -4.49 18.55 -1.82
CA PHE A 175 -4.18 17.15 -2.10
C PHE A 175 -4.02 16.32 -0.82
N ALA A 176 -3.34 16.85 0.20
CA ALA A 176 -3.26 16.25 1.52
C ALA A 176 -4.65 16.03 2.13
N ALA A 177 -5.56 17.01 2.03
CA ALA A 177 -6.93 16.87 2.50
C ALA A 177 -7.72 15.82 1.72
N PHE A 178 -7.53 15.75 0.40
CA PHE A 178 -8.14 14.71 -0.44
C PHE A 178 -7.67 13.31 -0.04
N MET A 179 -6.36 13.09 -0.01
CA MET A 179 -5.73 11.81 0.28
C MET A 179 -6.06 11.32 1.70
N SER A 180 -6.07 12.22 2.69
CA SER A 180 -6.40 11.86 4.07
C SER A 180 -7.87 11.51 4.23
N ASN A 181 -8.79 12.30 3.66
CA ASN A 181 -10.23 12.14 3.91
C ASN A 181 -10.92 11.12 3.00
N HIS A 182 -10.50 11.00 1.74
CA HIS A 182 -11.14 10.12 0.76
C HIS A 182 -10.43 8.77 0.66
N TYR A 183 -9.11 8.77 0.88
CA TYR A 183 -8.29 7.59 0.70
C TYR A 183 -7.62 7.09 1.96
N VAL A 184 -7.55 7.86 3.05
CA VAL A 184 -6.74 7.49 4.24
C VAL A 184 -5.38 6.92 3.83
N ARG A 185 -4.71 7.63 2.90
CA ARG A 185 -3.43 7.21 2.30
C ARG A 185 -2.43 8.34 2.29
N ALA A 186 -1.15 7.97 2.28
CA ALA A 186 -0.05 8.88 2.08
C ALA A 186 -0.11 9.54 0.69
N VAL A 187 0.29 10.81 0.58
CA VAL A 187 0.21 11.59 -0.67
C VAL A 187 1.08 11.02 -1.80
N ASP A 188 2.22 10.44 -1.47
CA ASP A 188 3.15 9.76 -2.39
C ASP A 188 2.68 8.36 -2.80
N ASP A 189 1.62 7.84 -2.15
CA ASP A 189 0.98 6.58 -2.51
C ASP A 189 -0.16 6.70 -3.54
N ALA A 190 -0.49 7.93 -3.94
CA ALA A 190 -1.56 8.19 -4.90
C ALA A 190 -1.28 7.55 -6.27
N ALA A 191 -2.13 6.60 -6.66
CA ALA A 191 -2.12 6.00 -7.99
C ALA A 191 -2.46 7.03 -9.09
N PRO A 192 -2.06 6.80 -10.36
CA PRO A 192 -2.34 7.74 -11.45
C PRO A 192 -3.82 8.11 -11.61
N ALA A 193 -4.74 7.15 -11.48
CA ALA A 193 -6.18 7.39 -11.54
C ALA A 193 -6.69 8.26 -10.38
N VAL A 194 -6.11 8.10 -9.18
CA VAL A 194 -6.43 8.93 -8.01
C VAL A 194 -5.93 10.36 -8.22
N ARG A 195 -4.75 10.54 -8.83
CA ARG A 195 -4.23 11.86 -9.21
C ARG A 195 -5.09 12.51 -10.29
N GLU A 196 -5.62 11.75 -11.24
CA GLU A 196 -6.57 12.23 -12.26
C GLU A 196 -7.90 12.67 -11.62
N GLU A 197 -8.48 11.84 -10.75
CA GLU A 197 -9.67 12.19 -9.97
C GLU A 197 -9.46 13.48 -9.16
N PHE A 198 -8.29 13.62 -8.51
CA PHE A 198 -7.98 14.85 -7.81
C PHE A 198 -8.05 16.08 -8.73
N ARG A 199 -7.43 16.00 -9.91
CA ARG A 199 -7.31 17.11 -10.87
C ARG A 199 -8.65 17.46 -11.51
N GLU A 200 -9.39 16.47 -11.97
CA GLU A 200 -10.60 16.68 -12.77
C GLU A 200 -11.86 16.82 -11.93
N GLU A 201 -11.87 16.24 -10.73
CA GLU A 201 -13.08 16.10 -9.93
C GLU A 201 -12.99 16.80 -8.58
N TYR A 202 -12.00 16.45 -7.76
CA TYR A 202 -11.94 16.92 -6.38
C TYR A 202 -11.54 18.39 -6.30
N LEU A 203 -10.40 18.75 -6.90
CA LEU A 203 -9.82 20.08 -6.79
C LEU A 203 -10.79 21.17 -7.31
N PRO A 204 -11.43 21.02 -8.50
CA PRO A 204 -12.37 22.03 -9.00
C PRO A 204 -13.63 22.19 -8.14
N ARG A 205 -14.06 21.13 -7.43
CA ARG A 205 -15.29 21.14 -6.62
C ARG A 205 -15.06 21.57 -5.18
N ASN A 206 -13.90 21.26 -4.61
CA ASN A 206 -13.65 21.39 -3.18
C ASN A 206 -12.51 22.37 -2.85
N GLY A 207 -11.49 22.46 -3.69
CA GLY A 207 -10.32 23.31 -3.44
C GLY A 207 -10.49 24.76 -3.93
N TRP A 208 -11.48 25.02 -4.78
CA TRP A 208 -11.75 26.35 -5.37
C TRP A 208 -10.48 27.00 -5.96
N PRO A 209 -9.77 26.29 -6.86
CA PRO A 209 -8.45 26.69 -7.31
C PRO A 209 -8.49 27.97 -8.15
N THR A 210 -7.37 28.69 -8.16
CA THR A 210 -7.15 29.77 -9.12
C THR A 210 -6.82 29.20 -10.50
N ASP A 211 -6.97 30.02 -11.56
CA ASP A 211 -6.56 29.62 -12.92
C ASP A 211 -5.06 29.30 -12.98
N GLU A 212 -4.23 30.03 -12.22
CA GLU A 212 -2.80 29.78 -12.09
C GLU A 212 -2.53 28.41 -11.45
N GLN A 213 -3.27 28.06 -10.40
CA GLN A 213 -3.18 26.76 -9.74
C GLN A 213 -3.57 25.62 -10.67
N LEU A 214 -4.66 25.77 -11.43
CA LEU A 214 -5.08 24.77 -12.41
C LEU A 214 -4.04 24.58 -13.53
N ALA A 215 -3.39 25.67 -13.97
CA ALA A 215 -2.39 25.61 -15.02
C ALA A 215 -1.11 24.84 -14.62
N VAL A 216 -0.80 24.78 -13.33
CA VAL A 216 0.42 24.12 -12.80
C VAL A 216 0.11 22.93 -11.89
N VAL A 217 -1.10 22.38 -11.94
CA VAL A 217 -1.52 21.31 -11.02
C VAL A 217 -0.67 20.04 -11.18
N GLU A 218 -0.32 19.66 -12.40
CA GLU A 218 0.52 18.47 -12.66
C GLU A 218 1.95 18.67 -12.14
N GLU A 219 2.50 19.86 -12.37
CA GLU A 219 3.81 20.25 -11.82
C GLU A 219 3.78 20.23 -10.28
N SER A 220 2.71 20.74 -9.69
CA SER A 220 2.52 20.74 -8.23
C SER A 220 2.46 19.33 -7.66
N LEU A 221 1.79 18.38 -8.34
CA LEU A 221 1.77 16.98 -7.93
C LEU A 221 3.16 16.34 -7.98
N ALA A 222 3.98 16.67 -8.99
CA ALA A 222 5.37 16.21 -9.05
C ALA A 222 6.25 16.82 -7.95
N VAL A 223 6.03 18.11 -7.61
CA VAL A 223 6.69 18.77 -6.48
C VAL A 223 6.34 18.08 -5.17
N ILE A 224 5.06 17.78 -4.93
CA ILE A 224 4.61 17.08 -3.73
C ILE A 224 5.30 15.72 -3.61
N GLU A 225 5.35 14.94 -4.69
CA GLU A 225 6.03 13.63 -4.70
C GLU A 225 7.54 13.76 -4.41
N SER A 226 8.19 14.78 -4.97
CA SER A 226 9.61 15.03 -4.70
C SER A 226 9.87 15.42 -3.25
N VAL A 227 9.00 16.25 -2.65
CA VAL A 227 9.15 16.67 -1.24
C VAL A 227 8.80 15.53 -0.30
N ALA A 228 7.78 14.73 -0.62
CA ALA A 228 7.39 13.56 0.15
C ALA A 228 8.55 12.57 0.35
N ALA A 229 9.41 12.40 -0.67
CA ALA A 229 10.60 11.56 -0.59
C ALA A 229 11.66 12.06 0.42
N GLU A 230 11.56 13.31 0.89
CA GLU A 230 12.46 13.90 1.90
C GLU A 230 11.82 13.98 3.29
N VAL A 231 10.52 13.69 3.41
CA VAL A 231 9.78 13.71 4.67
C VAL A 231 9.66 12.28 5.19
N GLU A 232 9.98 12.09 6.47
CA GLU A 232 9.87 10.78 7.12
C GLU A 232 8.41 10.30 7.08
N GLY A 233 8.21 9.15 6.42
CA GLY A 233 6.91 8.55 6.17
C GLY A 233 6.27 7.90 7.39
N PRO A 234 4.96 7.62 7.35
CA PRO A 234 4.34 6.71 8.30
C PRO A 234 5.00 5.33 8.19
N GLU A 235 5.01 4.56 9.28
CA GLU A 235 5.50 3.18 9.19
C GLU A 235 4.65 2.42 8.16
N PRO A 236 5.20 1.49 7.38
CA PRO A 236 4.35 0.60 6.59
C PRO A 236 3.34 -0.09 7.52
N PRO A 237 2.09 -0.31 7.06
CA PRO A 237 1.08 -1.00 7.88
C PRO A 237 1.60 -2.36 8.38
#